data_AF-A0A061GZC8-F1
#
_entry.id   AF-A0A061GZC8-F1
#
_cell.length_a   1.000
_cell.length_b   1.000
_cell.length_c   1.000
_cell.angle_alpha   90.00
_cell.angle_beta   90.00
_cell.angle_gamma   90.00
#
_symmetry.space_group_name_H-M   'P 1'
#
loop_
_entity.id
_entity.type
_entity.pdbx_description
1 polymer ?
#
loop_
_entity_poly.entity_id
_entity_poly.type
_entity_poly.pdbx_seq_one_letter_code
_entity_poly.pdbx_strand_id
1 'polypeptide(L)'
;MASSSSSSSASSSALKRLSNLSNHLRPTNSNALVKVSAEVSEALSSGHPVVALESTIISHGMPYPQNFETAKEVEAIVRDNGAVPATIAILDGIPCAGLNLEQLERLAQLGKSAQKTARRDIAHVVATKRNGATTVSATMFFAAMVGIPVFVTGGIGGVHRHGEHTMDISSDLTELGRTPVAVISAGVKSILDIPRTLEYLETQGVCVGAYKTNEFPAFFTETSGCKVPCRVDSPEDCARLIDANRKLNLGNGVLKLTGGASLASSILKSLIILYFVLYRVDKFFVSSGIAHTSKLIYSNLNSLCVQINYYC
;
A
#
# COMPACT_ATOMS: atom_id res chain seq x y z
N MET A 1 -40.61 53.32 -28.04
CA MET A 1 -39.74 53.48 -26.87
C MET A 1 -39.86 52.23 -26.02
N ALA A 2 -38.81 51.41 -26.04
CA ALA A 2 -38.71 50.16 -25.29
C ALA A 2 -38.08 50.43 -23.93
N SER A 3 -38.55 49.76 -22.87
CA SER A 3 -37.69 48.97 -21.98
C SER A 3 -38.49 48.46 -20.76
N SER A 4 -38.76 47.16 -20.79
CA SER A 4 -39.03 46.37 -19.59
C SER A 4 -38.35 45.01 -19.77
N SER A 5 -37.28 44.75 -19.02
CA SER A 5 -36.79 43.43 -18.57
C SER A 5 -35.26 43.43 -18.38
N SER A 6 -34.79 43.56 -17.13
CA SER A 6 -33.37 43.32 -16.80
C SER A 6 -33.12 42.76 -15.40
N SER A 7 -34.14 42.18 -14.74
CA SER A 7 -33.99 41.66 -13.37
C SER A 7 -33.95 40.12 -13.25
N SER A 8 -34.11 39.35 -14.33
CA SER A 8 -34.25 37.89 -14.26
C SER A 8 -32.96 37.07 -14.50
N SER A 9 -31.90 37.67 -15.07
CA SER A 9 -30.69 36.92 -15.46
C SER A 9 -29.64 36.78 -14.34
N ALA A 10 -29.58 37.73 -13.40
CA ALA A 10 -28.60 37.72 -12.31
C ALA A 10 -28.93 36.70 -11.20
N SER A 11 -30.21 36.48 -10.89
CA SER A 11 -30.64 35.45 -9.91
C SER A 11 -30.35 34.03 -10.39
N SER A 12 -30.44 33.78 -11.70
CA SER A 12 -30.20 32.46 -12.32
C SER A 12 -28.74 32.00 -12.23
N SER A 13 -27.78 32.93 -12.38
CA SER A 13 -26.35 32.60 -12.31
C SER A 13 -25.88 32.39 -10.87
N ALA A 14 -26.42 33.14 -9.91
CA ALA A 14 -26.18 32.94 -8.48
C ALA A 14 -26.76 31.61 -7.97
N LEU A 15 -27.96 31.24 -8.41
CA LEU A 15 -28.59 29.95 -8.10
C LEU A 15 -27.80 28.76 -8.69
N LYS A 16 -27.26 28.89 -9.91
CA LYS A 16 -26.37 27.87 -10.52
C LYS A 16 -25.04 27.73 -9.78
N ARG A 17 -24.48 28.83 -9.27
CA ARG A 17 -23.25 28.81 -8.46
C ARG A 17 -23.52 28.16 -7.10
N LEU A 18 -24.65 28.46 -6.46
CA LEU A 18 -25.06 27.84 -5.20
C LEU A 18 -25.39 26.35 -5.36
N SER A 19 -26.02 25.92 -6.46
CA SER A 19 -26.23 24.49 -6.74
C SER A 19 -24.92 23.73 -6.98
N ASN A 20 -23.94 24.36 -7.65
CA ASN A 20 -22.61 23.78 -7.84
C ASN A 20 -21.81 23.69 -6.54
N LEU A 21 -21.94 24.68 -5.64
CA LEU A 21 -21.36 24.63 -4.29
C LEU A 21 -22.05 23.59 -3.39
N SER A 22 -23.38 23.45 -3.48
CA SER A 22 -24.13 22.42 -2.73
C SER A 22 -23.78 21.00 -3.16
N ASN A 23 -23.44 20.77 -4.43
CA ASN A 23 -22.93 19.47 -4.92
C ASN A 23 -21.53 19.15 -4.39
N HIS A 24 -20.77 20.14 -3.93
CA HIS A 24 -19.44 19.95 -3.34
C HIS A 24 -19.44 19.85 -1.80
N LEU A 25 -20.55 20.17 -1.13
CA LEU A 25 -20.61 20.30 0.33
C LEU A 25 -21.57 19.32 1.04
N ARG A 26 -22.04 18.27 0.37
CA ARG A 26 -22.77 17.16 1.01
C ARG A 26 -22.14 15.81 0.64
N PRO A 27 -21.68 15.00 1.60
CA PRO A 27 -21.23 13.64 1.33
C PRO A 27 -22.47 12.74 1.21
N THR A 28 -23.01 12.63 0.00
CA THR A 28 -23.93 11.54 -0.36
C THR A 28 -23.14 10.46 -1.08
N ASN A 29 -23.07 9.28 -0.47
CA ASN A 29 -22.57 8.03 -1.06
C ASN A 29 -23.06 7.82 -2.50
N SER A 30 -22.21 8.11 -3.51
CA SER A 30 -22.21 7.53 -4.89
C SER A 30 -21.30 8.28 -5.88
N ASN A 31 -20.18 8.86 -5.42
CA ASN A 31 -19.10 9.35 -6.30
C ASN A 31 -17.74 8.87 -5.76
N ALA A 32 -17.66 7.58 -5.42
CA ALA A 32 -16.39 7.01 -4.98
C ALA A 32 -15.40 7.07 -6.15
N LEU A 33 -14.41 7.97 -6.06
CA LEU A 33 -13.30 8.10 -7.02
C LEU A 33 -12.46 6.81 -7.12
N VAL A 34 -12.66 5.87 -6.19
CA VAL A 34 -12.10 4.53 -6.15
C VAL A 34 -13.24 3.52 -6.03
N LYS A 35 -13.30 2.55 -6.94
CA LYS A 35 -14.20 1.40 -6.86
C LYS A 35 -13.66 0.41 -5.83
N VAL A 36 -14.33 0.29 -4.70
CA VAL A 36 -14.00 -0.68 -3.65
C VAL A 36 -14.80 -1.96 -3.87
N SER A 37 -14.18 -3.14 -3.73
CA SER A 37 -14.88 -4.42 -3.82
C SER A 37 -15.87 -4.60 -2.66
N ALA A 38 -16.87 -5.46 -2.85
CA ALA A 38 -17.84 -5.76 -1.79
C ALA A 38 -17.16 -6.34 -0.54
N GLU A 39 -16.24 -7.31 -0.72
CA GLU A 39 -15.46 -7.94 0.37
C GLU A 39 -14.67 -6.89 1.17
N VAL A 40 -13.97 -5.98 0.48
CA VAL A 40 -13.20 -4.91 1.15
C VAL A 40 -14.11 -3.90 1.83
N SER A 41 -15.20 -3.49 1.18
CA SER A 41 -16.16 -2.55 1.74
C SER A 41 -16.82 -3.10 3.02
N GLU A 42 -17.22 -4.38 3.01
CA GLU A 42 -17.81 -5.05 4.16
C GLU A 42 -16.79 -5.16 5.30
N ALA A 43 -15.56 -5.58 5.00
CA ALA A 43 -14.49 -5.66 5.99
C ALA A 43 -14.21 -4.31 6.66
N LEU A 44 -14.07 -3.23 5.88
CA LEU A 44 -13.87 -1.88 6.42
C LEU A 44 -15.05 -1.43 7.29
N SER A 45 -16.29 -1.69 6.86
CA SER A 45 -17.49 -1.27 7.60
C SER A 45 -17.70 -2.03 8.92
N SER A 46 -17.22 -3.28 8.98
CA SER A 46 -17.33 -4.16 10.16
C SER A 46 -16.10 -4.08 11.08
N GLY A 47 -15.11 -3.24 10.75
CA GLY A 47 -13.84 -3.16 11.49
C GLY A 47 -12.94 -4.39 11.29
N HIS A 48 -13.22 -5.22 10.29
CA HIS A 48 -12.39 -6.36 9.95
C HIS A 48 -11.09 -5.89 9.25
N PRO A 49 -9.95 -6.53 9.53
CA PRO A 49 -8.66 -6.15 8.93
C PRO A 49 -8.64 -6.24 7.41
N VAL A 50 -8.11 -5.18 6.79
CA VAL A 50 -7.84 -5.09 5.35
C VAL A 50 -6.36 -4.76 5.11
N VAL A 51 -5.76 -5.44 4.13
CA VAL A 51 -4.36 -5.26 3.71
C VAL A 51 -4.32 -4.80 2.28
N ALA A 52 -3.81 -3.60 2.01
CA ALA A 52 -3.53 -3.19 0.65
C ALA A 52 -2.38 -4.00 0.05
N LEU A 53 -2.45 -4.27 -1.26
CA LEU A 53 -1.39 -4.90 -2.06
C LEU A 53 -1.19 -4.10 -3.36
N GLU A 54 0.06 -3.92 -3.79
CA GLU A 54 0.37 -3.21 -5.04
C GLU A 54 0.23 -4.11 -6.28
N SER A 55 0.06 -3.51 -7.45
CA SER A 55 -0.01 -4.25 -8.72
C SER A 55 1.23 -4.15 -9.61
N THR A 56 2.19 -3.27 -9.29
CA THR A 56 3.44 -3.17 -10.09
C THR A 56 4.19 -4.49 -10.12
N ILE A 57 4.28 -5.20 -8.99
CA ILE A 57 4.93 -6.51 -8.93
C ILE A 57 4.28 -7.53 -9.88
N ILE A 58 2.96 -7.44 -10.10
CA ILE A 58 2.19 -8.33 -10.98
C ILE A 58 2.52 -8.01 -12.45
N SER A 59 2.44 -6.75 -12.85
CA SER A 59 2.59 -6.38 -14.27
C SER A 59 4.04 -6.21 -14.73
N HIS A 60 4.93 -5.80 -13.84
CA HIS A 60 6.31 -5.40 -14.17
C HIS A 60 7.38 -6.20 -13.43
N GLY A 61 7.02 -6.96 -12.39
CA GLY A 61 7.98 -7.71 -11.57
C GLY A 61 8.17 -9.16 -12.00
N MET A 62 7.19 -9.78 -12.65
CA MET A 62 7.20 -11.20 -13.01
C MET A 62 6.52 -11.46 -14.36
N PRO A 63 6.93 -12.47 -15.13
CA PRO A 63 6.25 -12.87 -16.35
C PRO A 63 4.93 -13.60 -16.07
N TYR A 64 4.05 -13.64 -17.07
CA TYR A 64 2.87 -14.50 -17.05
C TYR A 64 3.25 -15.95 -17.40
N PRO A 65 2.68 -16.97 -16.72
CA PRO A 65 1.62 -16.91 -15.70
C PRO A 65 2.09 -16.74 -14.25
N GLN A 66 3.41 -16.70 -13.98
CA GLN A 66 3.96 -16.68 -12.62
C GLN A 66 3.50 -15.47 -11.81
N ASN A 67 3.34 -14.32 -12.46
CA ASN A 67 2.79 -13.12 -11.84
C ASN A 67 1.37 -13.30 -11.29
N PHE A 68 0.50 -13.99 -12.02
CA PHE A 68 -0.87 -14.27 -11.63
C PHE A 68 -0.91 -15.29 -10.48
N GLU A 69 -0.15 -16.37 -10.58
CA GLU A 69 -0.05 -17.38 -9.51
C GLU A 69 0.48 -16.75 -8.22
N THR A 70 1.55 -15.98 -8.29
CA THR A 70 2.11 -15.28 -7.13
C THR A 70 1.10 -14.31 -6.51
N ALA A 71 0.36 -13.56 -7.32
CA ALA A 71 -0.65 -12.63 -6.83
C ALA A 71 -1.76 -13.36 -6.04
N LYS A 72 -2.25 -14.50 -6.57
CA LYS A 72 -3.23 -15.35 -5.87
C LYS A 72 -2.67 -15.92 -4.57
N GLU A 73 -1.44 -16.40 -4.58
CA GLU A 73 -0.79 -16.95 -3.39
C GLU A 73 -0.63 -15.89 -2.29
N VAL A 74 -0.22 -14.67 -2.65
CA VAL A 74 -0.12 -13.56 -1.70
C VAL A 74 -1.49 -13.20 -1.13
N GLU A 75 -2.53 -13.14 -1.97
CA GLU A 75 -3.90 -12.92 -1.52
C GLU A 75 -4.42 -14.04 -0.60
N ALA A 76 -4.08 -15.30 -0.89
CA ALA A 76 -4.43 -16.45 -0.04
C ALA A 76 -3.73 -16.35 1.32
N ILE A 77 -2.44 -16.00 1.36
CA ILE A 77 -1.69 -15.80 2.60
C ILE A 77 -2.35 -14.73 3.47
N VAL A 78 -2.83 -13.63 2.88
CA VAL A 78 -3.56 -12.59 3.63
C VAL A 78 -4.84 -13.16 4.25
N ARG A 79 -5.63 -13.92 3.48
CA ARG A 79 -6.87 -14.56 3.95
C ARG A 79 -6.63 -15.60 5.04
N ASP A 80 -5.61 -16.45 4.88
CA ASP A 80 -5.24 -17.49 5.86
C ASP A 80 -4.84 -16.90 7.22
N ASN A 81 -4.44 -15.62 7.25
CA ASN A 81 -4.12 -14.89 8.48
C ASN A 81 -5.28 -14.02 9.00
N GLY A 82 -6.50 -14.22 8.48
CA GLY A 82 -7.72 -13.58 8.98
C GLY A 82 -7.86 -12.11 8.59
N ALA A 83 -7.28 -11.71 7.46
CA ALA A 83 -7.46 -10.38 6.86
C ALA A 83 -7.97 -10.47 5.43
N VAL A 84 -8.59 -9.39 4.96
CA VAL A 84 -9.06 -9.25 3.58
C VAL A 84 -8.00 -8.54 2.73
N PRO A 85 -7.51 -9.15 1.65
CA PRO A 85 -6.59 -8.46 0.74
C PRO A 85 -7.34 -7.48 -0.15
N ALA A 86 -6.71 -6.34 -0.38
CA ALA A 86 -7.15 -5.32 -1.31
C ALA A 86 -6.02 -5.07 -2.32
N THR A 87 -5.93 -5.90 -3.36
CA THR A 87 -5.06 -5.59 -4.51
C THR A 87 -5.56 -4.32 -5.20
N ILE A 88 -4.68 -3.32 -5.34
CA ILE A 88 -5.02 -1.99 -5.88
C ILE A 88 -4.43 -1.82 -7.28
N ALA A 89 -5.27 -1.41 -8.23
CA ALA A 89 -4.88 -1.09 -9.59
C ALA A 89 -5.79 0.00 -10.18
N ILE A 90 -5.45 0.52 -11.37
CA ILE A 90 -6.37 1.33 -12.17
C ILE A 90 -6.77 0.48 -13.37
N LEU A 91 -8.07 0.22 -13.54
CA LEU A 91 -8.60 -0.55 -14.66
C LEU A 91 -9.50 0.35 -15.52
N ASP A 92 -9.13 0.52 -16.79
CA ASP A 92 -9.85 1.38 -17.75
C ASP A 92 -10.11 2.81 -17.21
N GLY A 93 -9.12 3.37 -16.52
CA GLY A 93 -9.17 4.67 -15.85
C GLY A 93 -9.91 4.70 -14.51
N ILE A 94 -10.39 3.57 -14.01
CA ILE A 94 -11.10 3.48 -12.74
C ILE A 94 -10.14 2.90 -11.69
N PRO A 95 -9.75 3.68 -10.66
CA PRO A 95 -9.04 3.13 -9.52
C PRO A 95 -9.90 2.07 -8.83
N CYS A 96 -9.32 0.91 -8.54
CA CYS A 96 -9.98 -0.24 -7.93
C CYS A 96 -9.21 -0.67 -6.69
N ALA A 97 -9.91 -0.97 -5.59
CA ALA A 97 -9.36 -1.56 -4.37
C ALA A 97 -10.07 -2.89 -4.07
N GLY A 98 -9.31 -3.98 -4.17
CA GLY A 98 -9.85 -5.34 -4.16
C GLY A 98 -10.22 -5.78 -5.57
N LEU A 99 -9.27 -6.38 -6.29
CA LEU A 99 -9.54 -6.98 -7.59
C LEU A 99 -10.19 -8.35 -7.42
N ASN A 100 -11.15 -8.68 -8.28
CA ASN A 100 -11.61 -10.05 -8.40
C ASN A 100 -10.61 -10.89 -9.22
N LEU A 101 -10.81 -12.20 -9.27
CA LEU A 101 -9.91 -13.13 -9.95
C LEU A 101 -9.71 -12.80 -11.44
N GLU A 102 -10.79 -12.45 -12.15
CA GLU A 102 -10.78 -12.10 -13.57
C GLU A 102 -10.00 -10.80 -13.83
N GLN A 103 -10.17 -9.80 -12.97
CA GLN A 103 -9.46 -8.53 -13.03
C GLN A 103 -7.97 -8.72 -12.72
N LEU A 104 -7.65 -9.57 -11.75
CA LEU A 104 -6.29 -9.92 -11.39
C LEU A 104 -5.58 -10.64 -12.54
N GLU A 105 -6.24 -11.62 -13.15
CA GLU A 105 -5.74 -12.35 -14.32
C GLU A 105 -5.55 -11.42 -15.51
N ARG A 106 -6.55 -10.57 -15.80
CA ARG A 106 -6.46 -9.54 -16.85
C ARG A 106 -5.23 -8.65 -16.66
N LEU A 107 -4.98 -8.17 -15.45
CA LEU A 107 -3.84 -7.31 -15.15
C LEU A 107 -2.50 -8.04 -15.30
N ALA A 108 -2.45 -9.31 -14.93
CA ALA A 108 -1.30 -10.18 -15.10
C ALA A 108 -0.99 -10.47 -16.58
N GLN A 109 -2.02 -10.75 -17.39
CA GLN A 109 -1.88 -10.97 -18.84
C GLN A 109 -1.48 -9.69 -19.59
N LEU A 110 -1.98 -8.51 -19.18
CA LEU A 110 -1.57 -7.23 -19.76
C LEU A 110 -0.07 -6.97 -19.60
N GLY A 111 0.52 -7.44 -18.49
CA GLY A 111 1.94 -7.24 -18.18
C GLY A 111 2.36 -5.78 -18.34
N LYS A 112 3.47 -5.55 -19.05
CA LYS A 112 4.04 -4.21 -19.31
C LYS A 112 3.12 -3.26 -20.08
N SER A 113 2.04 -3.75 -20.71
CA SER A 113 1.04 -2.90 -21.35
C SER A 113 0.19 -2.11 -20.35
N ALA A 114 0.09 -2.58 -19.09
CA ALA A 114 -0.43 -1.78 -18.00
C ALA A 114 0.64 -0.76 -17.57
N GLN A 115 0.30 0.53 -17.58
CA GLN A 115 1.26 1.58 -17.26
C GLN A 115 1.72 1.44 -15.80
N LYS A 116 3.04 1.40 -15.56
CA LYS A 116 3.58 1.52 -14.21
C LYS A 116 3.22 2.91 -13.67
N THR A 117 2.41 2.94 -12.62
CA THR A 117 1.70 4.14 -12.17
C THR A 117 2.15 4.51 -10.76
N ALA A 118 3.04 5.49 -10.65
CA ALA A 118 3.32 6.17 -9.39
C ALA A 118 2.31 7.31 -9.17
N ARG A 119 2.36 7.99 -8.03
CA ARG A 119 1.36 9.03 -7.71
C ARG A 119 1.22 10.13 -8.77
N ARG A 120 2.32 10.57 -9.38
CA ARG A 120 2.29 11.60 -10.43
C ARG A 120 1.54 11.16 -11.70
N ASP A 121 1.48 9.85 -11.94
CA ASP A 121 0.91 9.27 -13.15
C ASP A 121 -0.60 9.06 -13.04
N ILE A 122 -1.15 9.05 -11.81
CA ILE A 122 -2.56 8.71 -11.53
C ILE A 122 -3.52 9.53 -12.38
N ALA A 123 -3.39 10.87 -12.37
CA ALA A 123 -4.30 11.75 -13.08
C ALA A 123 -4.31 11.46 -14.59
N HIS A 124 -3.14 11.19 -15.17
CA HIS A 124 -3.00 10.87 -16.57
C HIS A 124 -3.66 9.52 -16.92
N VAL A 125 -3.39 8.48 -16.12
CA VAL A 125 -3.95 7.13 -16.36
C VAL A 125 -5.48 7.14 -16.24
N VAL A 126 -6.01 7.83 -15.24
CA VAL A 126 -7.46 8.00 -15.04
C VAL A 126 -8.08 8.78 -16.20
N ALA A 127 -7.55 9.96 -16.53
CA ALA A 127 -8.09 10.82 -17.58
C ALA A 127 -8.07 10.17 -18.97
N THR A 128 -7.05 9.34 -19.25
CA THR A 128 -6.89 8.64 -20.52
C THR A 128 -7.57 7.27 -20.56
N LYS A 129 -8.29 6.89 -19.51
CA LYS A 129 -8.98 5.59 -19.39
C LYS A 129 -8.07 4.39 -19.61
N ARG A 130 -6.81 4.48 -19.16
CA ARG A 130 -5.81 3.43 -19.31
C ARG A 130 -5.81 2.47 -18.12
N ASN A 131 -5.18 1.32 -18.34
CA ASN A 131 -4.86 0.38 -17.27
C ASN A 131 -3.52 0.77 -16.63
N GLY A 132 -3.49 0.79 -15.30
CA GLY A 132 -2.34 1.20 -14.50
C GLY A 132 -2.04 0.19 -13.39
N ALA A 133 -0.82 -0.33 -13.39
CA ALA A 133 -0.27 -1.11 -12.29
C ALA A 133 0.34 -0.12 -11.27
N THR A 134 -0.23 -0.05 -10.07
CA THR A 134 0.15 0.94 -9.06
C THR A 134 1.47 0.56 -8.40
N THR A 135 2.38 1.52 -8.24
CA THR A 135 3.56 1.36 -7.37
C THR A 135 3.18 1.63 -5.93
N VAL A 136 4.08 1.32 -4.99
CA VAL A 136 4.00 1.74 -3.57
C VAL A 136 3.38 3.13 -3.40
N SER A 137 3.91 4.18 -4.04
CA SER A 137 3.36 5.54 -3.90
C SER A 137 1.88 5.69 -4.31
N ALA A 138 1.44 5.04 -5.39
CA ALA A 138 0.05 5.12 -5.84
C ALA A 138 -0.87 4.21 -5.03
N THR A 139 -0.38 3.03 -4.62
CA THR A 139 -1.09 2.11 -3.74
C THR A 139 -1.37 2.76 -2.38
N MET A 140 -0.37 3.41 -1.77
CA MET A 140 -0.54 4.15 -0.52
C MET A 140 -1.61 5.24 -0.65
N PHE A 141 -1.55 6.02 -1.73
CA PHE A 141 -2.53 7.10 -1.99
C PHE A 141 -3.96 6.56 -2.02
N PHE A 142 -4.22 5.52 -2.80
CA PHE A 142 -5.57 4.94 -2.89
C PHE A 142 -5.98 4.20 -1.61
N ALA A 143 -5.06 3.50 -0.94
CA ALA A 143 -5.33 2.84 0.33
C ALA A 143 -5.78 3.85 1.39
N ALA A 144 -5.09 5.00 1.50
CA ALA A 144 -5.48 6.08 2.40
C ALA A 144 -6.86 6.66 2.05
N MET A 145 -7.15 6.88 0.75
CA MET A 145 -8.44 7.39 0.29
C MET A 145 -9.63 6.50 0.69
N VAL A 146 -9.42 5.19 0.77
CA VAL A 146 -10.47 4.21 1.12
C VAL A 146 -10.37 3.73 2.57
N GLY A 147 -9.48 4.32 3.38
CA GLY A 147 -9.38 4.02 4.81
C GLY A 147 -8.66 2.72 5.16
N ILE A 148 -7.83 2.17 4.26
CA ILE A 148 -6.98 1.00 4.55
C ILE A 148 -5.66 1.48 5.18
N PRO A 149 -5.39 1.17 6.46
CA PRO A 149 -4.25 1.73 7.19
C PRO A 149 -2.94 0.97 6.98
N VAL A 150 -2.98 -0.21 6.35
CA VAL A 150 -1.83 -1.12 6.23
C VAL A 150 -1.66 -1.61 4.80
N PHE A 151 -0.42 -1.55 4.31
CA PHE A 151 0.01 -1.96 2.98
C PHE A 151 1.24 -2.85 3.10
N VAL A 152 1.26 -3.96 2.36
CA VAL A 152 2.40 -4.87 2.30
C VAL A 152 2.99 -4.92 0.89
N THR A 153 4.32 -4.88 0.80
CA THR A 153 5.06 -4.97 -0.46
C THR A 153 6.39 -5.71 -0.30
N GLY A 154 7.00 -6.08 -1.43
CA GLY A 154 8.38 -6.60 -1.52
C GLY A 154 9.37 -5.71 -0.81
N GLY A 155 9.66 -4.61 -1.48
CA GLY A 155 10.63 -3.63 -1.09
C GLY A 155 10.17 -2.30 -1.66
N ILE A 156 10.28 -1.24 -0.88
CA ILE A 156 9.96 0.09 -1.36
C ILE A 156 11.01 0.56 -2.37
N GLY A 157 10.68 1.57 -3.18
CA GLY A 157 11.71 2.37 -3.83
C GLY A 157 12.51 3.19 -2.81
N GLY A 158 13.54 3.87 -3.29
CA GLY A 158 14.46 4.62 -2.42
C GLY A 158 15.31 5.58 -3.22
N VAL A 159 16.39 6.07 -2.61
CA VAL A 159 17.43 6.82 -3.30
C VAL A 159 18.25 5.84 -4.14
N HIS A 160 18.42 6.12 -5.43
CA HIS A 160 19.26 5.28 -6.29
C HIS A 160 20.74 5.52 -5.97
N ARG A 161 21.59 4.54 -6.30
CA ARG A 161 23.06 4.73 -6.19
C ARG A 161 23.49 5.91 -7.06
N HIS A 162 24.38 6.74 -6.53
CA HIS A 162 24.78 8.02 -7.13
C HIS A 162 23.64 9.07 -7.21
N GLY A 163 22.60 8.91 -6.39
CA GLY A 163 21.46 9.83 -6.31
C GLY A 163 21.81 11.27 -5.96
N GLU A 164 22.96 11.51 -5.31
CA GLU A 164 23.52 12.84 -5.05
C GLU A 164 23.90 13.61 -6.33
N HIS A 165 24.11 12.91 -7.44
CA HIS A 165 24.43 13.49 -8.75
C HIS A 165 23.23 13.44 -9.70
N THR A 166 22.50 12.33 -9.70
CA THR A 166 21.41 12.09 -10.67
C THR A 166 20.08 12.65 -10.20
N MET A 167 19.91 12.87 -8.89
CA MET A 167 18.63 13.15 -8.25
C MET A 167 17.55 12.09 -8.54
N ASP A 168 17.96 10.85 -8.85
CA ASP A 168 17.06 9.72 -9.06
C ASP A 168 16.60 9.15 -7.72
N ILE A 169 15.45 9.65 -7.26
CA ILE A 169 14.86 9.35 -5.96
C ILE A 169 13.42 8.89 -6.18
N SER A 170 13.07 7.72 -5.64
CA SER A 170 11.71 7.19 -5.76
C SER A 170 10.69 8.09 -5.06
N SER A 171 9.57 8.35 -5.74
CA SER A 171 8.41 9.05 -5.15
C SER A 171 7.77 8.30 -3.98
N ASP A 172 8.12 7.03 -3.77
CA ASP A 172 7.67 6.26 -2.61
C ASP A 172 8.10 6.91 -1.29
N LEU A 173 9.29 7.52 -1.24
CA LEU A 173 9.81 8.17 -0.03
C LEU A 173 9.03 9.42 0.34
N THR A 174 8.74 10.27 -0.65
CA THR A 174 7.88 11.45 -0.46
C THR A 174 6.45 11.04 -0.09
N GLU A 175 5.95 9.93 -0.65
CA GLU A 175 4.62 9.45 -0.32
C GLU A 175 4.54 8.94 1.13
N LEU A 176 5.55 8.20 1.59
CA LEU A 176 5.71 7.84 3.00
C LEU A 176 5.71 9.06 3.91
N GLY A 177 6.26 10.19 3.49
CA GLY A 177 6.26 11.44 4.27
C GLY A 177 4.89 12.11 4.45
N ARG A 178 3.87 11.77 3.65
CA ARG A 178 2.60 12.52 3.61
C ARG A 178 1.31 11.71 3.58
N THR A 179 1.43 10.39 3.63
CA THR A 179 0.28 9.49 3.51
C THR A 179 0.26 8.52 4.70
N PRO A 180 -0.79 8.56 5.55
CA PRO A 180 -0.85 7.82 6.81
C PRO A 180 -1.21 6.34 6.61
N VAL A 181 -0.35 5.64 5.87
CA VAL A 181 -0.43 4.19 5.63
C VAL A 181 0.85 3.57 6.13
N ALA A 182 0.74 2.55 6.98
CA ALA A 182 1.88 1.76 7.40
C ALA A 182 2.28 0.80 6.28
N VAL A 183 3.52 0.89 5.82
CA VAL A 183 4.08 0.03 4.79
C VAL A 183 4.98 -0.99 5.45
N ILE A 184 4.74 -2.28 5.19
CA ILE A 184 5.63 -3.33 5.62
C ILE A 184 6.35 -3.94 4.41
N SER A 185 7.68 -4.02 4.52
CA SER A 185 8.56 -4.51 3.47
C SER A 185 9.80 -5.21 4.03
N ALA A 186 10.58 -5.82 3.13
CA ALA A 186 11.92 -6.30 3.40
C ALA A 186 12.99 -5.20 3.24
N GLY A 187 12.65 -3.92 3.44
CA GLY A 187 13.52 -2.78 3.17
C GLY A 187 13.25 -2.10 1.83
N VAL A 188 14.32 -1.58 1.23
CA VAL A 188 14.34 -0.99 -0.11
C VAL A 188 14.87 -2.03 -1.09
N LYS A 189 14.47 -1.97 -2.36
CA LYS A 189 15.02 -2.87 -3.41
C LYS A 189 16.56 -2.87 -3.42
N SER A 190 17.18 -4.02 -3.66
CA SER A 190 18.63 -4.27 -3.51
C SER A 190 19.55 -3.38 -4.34
N ILE A 191 19.03 -2.80 -5.42
CA ILE A 191 19.76 -1.90 -6.32
C ILE A 191 19.93 -0.47 -5.76
N LEU A 192 19.33 -0.16 -4.61
CA LEU A 192 19.24 1.19 -4.06
C LEU A 192 20.33 1.50 -3.02
N ASP A 193 20.43 2.77 -2.66
CA ASP A 193 21.34 3.30 -1.65
C ASP A 193 20.62 3.38 -0.29
N ILE A 194 20.92 2.43 0.61
CA ILE A 194 20.28 2.34 1.92
C ILE A 194 20.63 3.53 2.82
N PRO A 195 21.91 3.91 3.02
CA PRO A 195 22.26 5.09 3.81
C PRO A 195 21.51 6.34 3.39
N ARG A 196 21.52 6.69 2.09
CA ARG A 196 20.83 7.90 1.61
C ARG A 196 19.31 7.79 1.70
N THR A 197 18.77 6.58 1.55
CA THR A 197 17.33 6.37 1.75
C THR A 197 16.93 6.61 3.21
N LEU A 198 17.75 6.20 4.18
CA LEU A 198 17.50 6.48 5.59
C LEU A 198 17.51 7.99 5.90
N GLU A 199 18.51 8.73 5.39
CA GLU A 199 18.58 10.19 5.54
C GLU A 199 17.36 10.90 4.94
N TYR A 200 16.91 10.44 3.77
CA TYR A 200 15.71 11.01 3.13
C TYR A 200 14.45 10.71 3.95
N LEU A 201 14.30 9.48 4.45
CA LEU A 201 13.16 9.09 5.28
C LEU A 201 13.11 9.86 6.60
N GLU A 202 14.27 10.08 7.23
CA GLU A 202 14.39 10.96 8.40
C GLU A 202 13.90 12.38 8.07
N THR A 203 14.39 12.95 6.95
CA THR A 203 13.98 14.29 6.49
C THR A 203 12.48 14.38 6.23
N GLN A 204 11.85 13.31 5.74
CA GLN A 204 10.40 13.24 5.53
C GLN A 204 9.60 12.95 6.82
N GLY A 205 10.26 12.79 7.97
CA GLY A 205 9.62 12.49 9.25
C GLY A 205 9.06 11.06 9.32
N VAL A 206 9.50 10.14 8.46
CA VAL A 206 8.97 8.77 8.39
C VAL A 206 9.55 7.95 9.52
N CYS A 207 8.68 7.37 10.35
CA CYS A 207 9.12 6.44 11.40
C CYS A 207 9.53 5.10 10.77
N VAL A 208 10.83 4.83 10.73
CA VAL A 208 11.41 3.56 10.26
C VAL A 208 11.71 2.66 11.45
N GLY A 209 11.14 1.45 11.47
CA GLY A 209 11.51 0.46 12.49
C GLY A 209 11.56 -0.98 12.01
N ALA A 210 12.46 -1.78 12.58
CA ALA A 210 12.68 -3.17 12.18
C ALA A 210 12.25 -4.17 13.25
N TYR A 211 11.64 -5.27 12.78
CA TYR A 211 11.14 -6.35 13.61
C TYR A 211 12.26 -7.31 14.01
N LYS A 212 12.53 -7.40 15.32
CA LYS A 212 13.51 -8.29 15.95
C LYS A 212 14.96 -8.12 15.48
N THR A 213 15.30 -6.99 14.89
CA THR A 213 16.66 -6.67 14.44
C THR A 213 16.98 -5.20 14.65
N ASN A 214 18.27 -4.90 14.81
CA ASN A 214 18.80 -3.53 14.84
C ASN A 214 19.35 -3.09 13.47
N GLU A 215 19.34 -3.98 12.48
CA GLU A 215 19.80 -3.70 11.13
C GLU A 215 18.65 -3.42 10.18
N PHE A 216 18.91 -2.54 9.21
CA PHE A 216 18.05 -2.32 8.07
C PHE A 216 18.22 -3.50 7.08
N PRO A 217 17.19 -4.28 6.74
CA PRO A 217 17.30 -5.35 5.74
C PRO A 217 17.54 -4.78 4.34
N ALA A 218 18.40 -5.43 3.55
CA ALA A 218 18.71 -5.05 2.17
C ALA A 218 17.94 -5.93 1.16
N PHE A 219 16.62 -6.05 1.36
CA PHE A 219 15.73 -6.87 0.54
C PHE A 219 16.03 -8.37 0.62
N PHE A 220 17.01 -8.86 -0.14
CA PHE A 220 17.38 -10.27 -0.19
C PHE A 220 18.28 -10.70 0.97
N THR A 221 18.99 -9.77 1.60
CA THR A 221 19.87 -10.07 2.74
C THR A 221 19.32 -9.45 4.03
N GLU A 222 19.40 -10.22 5.12
CA GLU A 222 19.02 -9.74 6.45
C GLU A 222 19.91 -8.60 6.95
N THR A 223 21.15 -8.58 6.49
CA THR A 223 22.16 -7.59 6.87
C THR A 223 22.43 -6.62 5.73
N SER A 224 22.58 -5.36 6.10
CA SER A 224 23.01 -4.28 5.19
C SER A 224 24.20 -3.50 5.72
N GLY A 225 24.59 -3.71 6.98
CA GLY A 225 25.54 -2.85 7.69
C GLY A 225 24.97 -1.50 8.12
N CYS A 226 23.72 -1.20 7.78
CA CYS A 226 23.03 0.02 8.20
C CYS A 226 22.13 -0.26 9.40
N LYS A 227 22.17 0.61 10.42
CA LYS A 227 21.28 0.49 11.59
C LYS A 227 19.90 1.04 11.28
N VAL A 228 18.87 0.43 11.86
CA VAL A 228 17.53 0.99 11.85
C VAL A 228 17.37 2.03 12.99
N PRO A 229 16.61 3.11 12.82
CA PRO A 229 16.36 4.09 13.89
C PRO A 229 15.59 3.52 15.09
N CYS A 230 14.71 2.55 14.85
CA CYS A 230 13.85 1.95 15.88
C CYS A 230 13.76 0.44 15.72
N ARG A 231 13.96 -0.31 16.82
CA ARG A 231 13.69 -1.75 16.87
C ARG A 231 12.34 -2.00 17.55
N VAL A 232 11.60 -2.98 17.04
CA VAL A 232 10.34 -3.48 17.62
C VAL A 232 10.44 -5.01 17.75
N ASP A 233 10.05 -5.57 18.89
CA ASP A 233 10.32 -6.99 19.19
C ASP A 233 9.09 -7.88 19.11
N SER A 234 7.90 -7.29 19.12
CA SER A 234 6.63 -8.02 19.03
C SER A 234 5.67 -7.43 17.99
N PRO A 235 4.75 -8.26 17.47
CA PRO A 235 3.68 -7.78 16.60
C PRO A 235 2.83 -6.66 17.21
N GLU A 236 2.59 -6.74 18.51
CA GLU A 236 1.86 -5.78 19.34
C GLU A 236 2.61 -4.46 19.50
N ASP A 237 3.95 -4.47 19.51
CA ASP A 237 4.74 -3.24 19.55
C ASP A 237 4.62 -2.48 18.24
N CYS A 238 4.70 -3.19 17.12
CA CYS A 238 4.45 -2.62 15.79
C CYS A 238 3.05 -2.01 15.72
N ALA A 239 2.06 -2.73 16.25
CA ALA A 239 0.68 -2.29 16.35
C ALA A 239 0.53 -0.97 17.09
N ARG A 240 1.06 -0.90 18.32
CA ARG A 240 1.00 0.30 19.15
C ARG A 240 1.68 1.49 18.50
N LEU A 241 2.77 1.26 17.77
CA LEU A 241 3.46 2.33 17.06
C LEU A 241 2.65 2.88 15.89
N ILE A 242 2.02 2.01 15.08
CA ILE A 242 1.12 2.42 14.00
C ILE A 242 -0.11 3.15 14.57
N ASP A 243 -0.70 2.62 15.63
CA ASP A 243 -1.84 3.23 16.31
C ASP A 243 -1.49 4.60 16.92
N ALA A 244 -0.33 4.73 17.56
CA ALA A 244 0.15 6.01 18.10
C ALA A 244 0.35 7.06 17.00
N ASN A 245 0.96 6.68 15.88
CA ASN A 245 1.13 7.57 14.72
C ASN A 245 -0.23 8.09 14.20
N ARG A 246 -1.22 7.19 14.10
CA ARG A 246 -2.59 7.54 13.67
C ARG A 246 -3.31 8.41 14.68
N LYS A 247 -3.28 8.07 15.97
CA LYS A 247 -3.95 8.83 17.05
C LYS A 247 -3.39 10.23 17.24
N LEU A 248 -2.08 10.41 17.03
CA LEU A 248 -1.42 11.72 17.04
C LEU A 248 -1.63 12.51 15.74
N ASN A 249 -2.25 11.91 14.72
CA ASN A 249 -2.51 12.51 13.42
C ASN A 249 -1.24 13.12 12.78
N LEU A 250 -0.13 12.37 12.82
CA LEU A 250 1.17 12.85 12.31
C LEU A 250 1.18 13.05 10.79
N GLY A 251 0.21 12.50 10.07
CA GLY A 251 0.03 12.71 8.62
C GLY A 251 1.04 11.98 7.74
N ASN A 252 1.98 11.24 8.31
CA ASN A 252 2.98 10.45 7.60
C ASN A 252 2.76 8.95 7.79
N GLY A 253 3.39 8.16 6.93
CA GLY A 253 3.42 6.71 7.00
C GLY A 253 4.43 6.20 8.02
N VAL A 254 4.31 4.91 8.32
CA VAL A 254 5.27 4.16 9.13
C VAL A 254 5.89 3.11 8.23
N LEU A 255 7.22 3.06 8.13
CA LEU A 255 7.92 1.99 7.44
C LEU A 255 8.32 0.92 8.45
N LYS A 256 7.71 -0.25 8.35
CA LYS A 256 8.13 -1.43 9.11
C LYS A 256 8.95 -2.37 8.25
N LEU A 257 10.06 -2.79 8.81
CA LEU A 257 11.03 -3.67 8.19
C LEU A 257 10.96 -5.02 8.87
N THR A 258 10.98 -6.08 8.08
CA THR A 258 11.06 -7.43 8.62
C THR A 258 12.32 -8.10 8.10
N GLY A 259 13.02 -8.84 8.97
CA GLY A 259 14.24 -9.56 8.59
C GLY A 259 14.00 -10.46 7.37
N GLY A 260 14.91 -10.36 6.40
CA GLY A 260 14.81 -10.97 5.08
C GLY A 260 15.05 -12.48 5.05
N ALA A 261 14.04 -13.23 4.62
CA ALA A 261 14.24 -14.54 3.98
C ALA A 261 13.37 -14.68 2.72
N SER A 262 12.23 -13.96 2.68
CA SER A 262 11.38 -13.77 1.50
C SER A 262 10.37 -12.63 1.71
N LEU A 263 9.79 -12.11 0.62
CA LEU A 263 8.64 -11.20 0.65
C LEU A 263 7.48 -11.81 1.47
N ALA A 264 7.12 -13.06 1.22
CA ALA A 264 6.04 -13.75 1.93
C ALA A 264 6.32 -13.92 3.45
N SER A 265 7.56 -14.12 3.89
CA SER A 265 7.94 -14.11 5.32
C SER A 265 7.73 -12.72 5.94
N SER A 266 8.00 -11.69 5.15
CA SER A 266 7.75 -10.29 5.51
C SER A 266 6.26 -10.01 5.64
N ILE A 267 5.46 -10.41 4.63
CA ILE A 267 4.00 -10.32 4.63
C ILE A 267 3.40 -11.06 5.82
N LEU A 268 3.80 -12.31 6.05
CA LEU A 268 3.27 -13.15 7.13
C LEU A 268 3.57 -12.58 8.52
N LYS A 269 4.80 -12.08 8.75
CA LYS A 269 5.15 -11.37 9.99
C LYS A 269 4.34 -10.07 10.14
N SER A 270 4.04 -9.38 9.03
CA SER A 270 3.20 -8.15 8.97
C SER A 270 1.73 -8.40 9.25
N LEU A 271 1.21 -9.55 8.85
CA LEU A 271 -0.19 -9.93 9.04
C LEU A 271 -0.46 -10.35 10.48
N ILE A 272 0.52 -10.99 11.14
CA ILE A 272 0.47 -11.21 12.58
C ILE A 272 0.46 -9.86 13.32
N ILE A 273 1.27 -8.88 12.89
CA ILE A 273 1.21 -7.50 13.40
C ILE A 273 -0.20 -6.92 13.23
N LEU A 274 -0.79 -7.08 12.04
CA LEU A 274 -2.10 -6.54 11.69
C LEU A 274 -3.24 -7.10 12.55
N TYR A 275 -3.25 -8.42 12.78
CA TYR A 275 -4.21 -9.06 13.68
C TYR A 275 -4.16 -8.40 15.07
N PHE A 276 -2.98 -8.09 15.59
CA PHE A 276 -2.85 -7.44 16.89
C PHE A 276 -3.14 -5.93 16.88
N VAL A 277 -2.82 -5.20 15.79
CA VAL A 277 -3.22 -3.79 15.58
C VAL A 277 -4.73 -3.63 15.65
N LEU A 278 -5.46 -4.55 15.04
CA LEU A 278 -6.88 -4.37 14.78
C LEU A 278 -7.78 -5.10 15.78
N TYR A 279 -7.32 -6.20 16.39
CA TYR A 279 -8.13 -6.96 17.36
C TYR A 279 -7.82 -6.69 18.84
N ARG A 280 -6.71 -6.03 19.19
CA ARG A 280 -6.23 -5.99 20.59
C ARG A 280 -5.96 -4.63 21.23
N VAL A 281 -6.17 -3.51 20.54
CA VAL A 281 -6.11 -2.20 21.22
C VAL A 281 -7.35 -1.98 22.14
N ASP A 282 -8.47 -2.66 21.89
CA ASP A 282 -9.70 -2.52 22.69
C ASP A 282 -10.08 -3.75 23.54
N LYS A 283 -9.34 -4.87 23.50
CA LYS A 283 -9.65 -6.06 24.32
C LYS A 283 -8.45 -6.55 25.13
N PHE A 284 -8.42 -6.11 26.39
CA PHE A 284 -7.74 -6.74 27.51
C PHE A 284 -8.05 -8.25 27.58
N PHE A 285 -7.00 -9.06 27.75
CA PHE A 285 -6.97 -10.46 28.23
C PHE A 285 -7.84 -11.53 27.52
N VAL A 286 -7.16 -12.59 27.06
CA VAL A 286 -7.49 -14.04 27.17
C VAL A 286 -6.82 -14.84 26.04
N SER A 287 -6.31 -16.02 26.40
CA SER A 287 -5.55 -17.02 25.64
C SER A 287 -6.28 -17.51 24.38
N SER A 288 -5.64 -18.07 23.33
CA SER A 288 -4.97 -19.39 23.34
C SER A 288 -4.35 -19.70 21.97
N GLY A 289 -3.18 -20.38 21.97
CA GLY A 289 -2.81 -21.49 21.07
C GLY A 289 -2.61 -21.29 19.56
N ILE A 290 -1.38 -21.00 19.09
CA ILE A 290 -0.98 -21.09 17.66
C ILE A 290 0.50 -21.51 17.53
N ALA A 291 0.83 -22.78 17.77
CA ALA A 291 2.21 -23.30 17.63
C ALA A 291 2.40 -24.30 16.47
N HIS A 292 1.32 -24.69 15.76
CA HIS A 292 1.37 -25.79 14.78
C HIS A 292 1.38 -25.34 13.30
N THR A 293 0.94 -24.11 13.00
CA THR A 293 0.89 -23.55 11.65
C THR A 293 2.28 -23.26 11.07
N SER A 294 3.29 -23.05 11.93
CA SER A 294 4.61 -22.57 11.52
C SER A 294 5.43 -23.56 10.66
N LYS A 295 5.24 -24.88 10.77
CA LYS A 295 6.11 -25.88 10.09
C LYS A 295 5.74 -26.17 8.63
N LEU A 296 4.45 -26.16 8.28
CA LEU A 296 3.98 -26.38 6.91
C LEU A 296 4.30 -25.18 5.99
N ILE A 297 4.48 -24.00 6.61
CA ILE A 297 4.76 -22.72 5.97
C ILE A 297 6.18 -22.65 5.39
N TYR A 298 7.18 -23.26 6.03
CA TYR A 298 8.57 -23.18 5.56
C TYR A 298 8.85 -23.97 4.27
N SER A 299 8.13 -25.08 4.00
CA SER A 299 8.42 -25.94 2.84
C SER A 299 7.94 -25.34 1.52
N ASN A 300 6.81 -24.63 1.52
CA ASN A 300 6.25 -24.05 0.30
C ASN A 300 6.95 -22.74 -0.12
N LEU A 301 7.58 -22.04 0.83
CA LEU A 301 8.22 -20.73 0.61
C LEU A 301 9.57 -20.78 -0.09
N ASN A 302 10.31 -21.90 0.01
CA ASN A 302 11.58 -22.07 -0.72
C ASN A 302 11.39 -22.10 -2.24
N SER A 303 10.20 -22.49 -2.73
CA SER A 303 9.91 -22.53 -4.17
C SER A 303 9.65 -21.13 -4.75
N LEU A 304 8.97 -20.25 -4.00
CA LEU A 304 8.64 -18.88 -4.42
C LEU A 304 9.89 -17.98 -4.48
N CYS A 305 10.85 -18.16 -3.58
CA CYS A 305 12.13 -17.42 -3.57
C CYS A 305 12.98 -17.65 -4.83
N VAL A 306 12.91 -18.83 -5.43
CA VAL A 306 13.69 -19.15 -6.64
C VAL A 306 13.11 -18.43 -7.87
N GLN A 307 11.81 -18.15 -7.90
CA GLN A 307 11.16 -17.55 -9.08
C GLN A 307 11.30 -16.02 -9.15
N ILE A 308 11.32 -15.31 -8.01
CA ILE A 308 11.52 -13.84 -7.97
C ILE A 308 12.97 -13.45 -8.34
N ASN A 309 13.93 -14.33 -8.06
CA ASN A 309 15.37 -14.13 -8.31
C ASN A 309 15.76 -13.93 -9.79
N TYR A 310 14.90 -14.29 -10.76
CA TYR A 310 15.24 -14.20 -12.19
C TYR A 310 14.76 -12.91 -12.87
N TYR A 311 13.92 -12.09 -12.23
CA TYR A 311 13.17 -11.05 -12.94
C TYR A 311 13.23 -9.63 -12.33
N CYS A 312 13.92 -9.44 -11.20
CA CYS A 312 14.17 -8.14 -10.58
C CYS A 312 15.65 -7.76 -10.57
#